data_AF-A0A8W8MGB5-F1
#
_entry.id   AF-A0A8W8MGB5-F1
#
_cell.length_a   1.000
_cell.length_b   1.000
_cell.length_c   1.000
_cell.angle_alpha   90.00
_cell.angle_beta   90.00
_cell.angle_gamma   90.00
#
_symmetry.space_group_name_H-M   'P 1'
#
loop_
_entity.id
_entity.type
_entity.pdbx_description
1 polymer ?
#
loop_
_entity_poly.entity_id
_entity_poly.type
_entity_poly.pdbx_seq_one_letter_code
_entity_poly.pdbx_strand_id
1 'polypeptide(L)'
;VLSIGPFNYSTMDEIDLLCRLPDQFIREHLSTSPEQEPAHFEDAVRAALVQIRDHPKPLQTVFKEGKPRQYKLEANGAWTRCN
;
A
#
# COMPACT_ATOMS: atom_id res chain seq x y z
N VAL A 1 -7.38 -17.02 -11.03
CA VAL A 1 -7.31 -15.55 -11.23
C VAL A 1 -7.30 -14.90 -9.86
N LEU A 2 -6.32 -14.07 -9.58
CA LEU A 2 -6.27 -13.24 -8.37
C LEU A 2 -7.03 -11.94 -8.65
N SER A 3 -7.94 -11.57 -7.76
CA SER A 3 -8.73 -10.35 -7.86
C SER A 3 -8.43 -9.45 -6.67
N ILE A 4 -7.96 -8.23 -6.93
CA ILE A 4 -7.63 -7.24 -5.91
C ILE A 4 -8.60 -6.06 -6.03
N GLY A 5 -9.25 -5.73 -4.91
CA GLY A 5 -10.21 -4.64 -4.82
C GLY A 5 -11.56 -4.93 -5.50
N PRO A 6 -12.30 -3.89 -5.89
CA PRO A 6 -12.04 -2.49 -5.57
C PRO A 6 -12.08 -2.26 -4.06
N PHE A 7 -11.29 -1.33 -3.56
CA PHE A 7 -11.38 -0.88 -2.16
C PHE A 7 -11.39 0.64 -2.09
N ASN A 8 -11.85 1.15 -0.96
CA ASN A 8 -11.83 2.56 -0.63
C ASN A 8 -11.38 2.79 0.81
N TYR A 9 -10.90 3.99 1.09
CA TYR A 9 -10.61 4.47 2.43
C TYR A 9 -11.02 5.94 2.56
N SER A 10 -11.21 6.39 3.79
CA SER A 10 -11.34 7.82 4.10
C SER A 10 -10.01 8.54 3.84
N THR A 11 -10.08 9.86 3.62
CA THR A 11 -8.88 10.69 3.59
C THR A 11 -8.19 10.63 4.95
N MET A 12 -6.86 10.67 4.93
CA MET A 12 -6.00 10.72 6.10
C MET A 12 -5.30 12.07 6.09
N ASP A 13 -5.72 12.98 6.96
CA ASP A 13 -5.27 14.37 6.94
C ASP A 13 -3.78 14.47 7.33
N GLU A 14 -3.30 13.56 8.17
CA GLU A 14 -1.93 13.51 8.65
C GLU A 14 -0.96 12.78 7.70
N ILE A 15 -1.41 12.33 6.53
CA ILE A 15 -0.60 11.46 5.66
C ILE A 15 0.72 12.11 5.24
N ASP A 16 0.71 13.42 4.97
CA ASP A 16 1.91 14.18 4.61
C ASP A 16 2.90 14.30 5.77
N LEU A 17 2.39 14.38 7.01
CA LEU A 17 3.22 14.37 8.21
C LEU A 17 3.85 12.99 8.38
N LEU A 18 3.05 11.93 8.36
CA LEU A 18 3.50 10.55 8.53
C LEU A 18 4.59 10.18 7.51
N CYS A 19 4.46 10.63 6.26
CA CYS A 19 5.46 10.42 5.21
C CYS A 19 6.84 11.04 5.52
N ARG A 20 6.93 12.03 6.43
CA ARG A 20 8.16 12.76 6.77
C ARG A 20 8.78 12.33 8.10
N LEU A 21 8.10 11.47 8.86
CA LEU A 21 8.61 11.03 10.15
C LEU A 21 9.87 10.17 10.01
N PRO A 22 10.79 10.25 10.99
CA PRO A 22 12.03 9.48 10.97
C PRO A 22 11.74 7.99 11.17
N ASP A 23 12.64 7.14 10.68
CA ASP A 23 12.49 5.67 10.73
C ASP A 23 12.29 5.15 12.16
N GLN A 24 13.01 5.71 13.13
CA GLN A 24 12.83 5.39 14.54
C GLN A 24 11.36 5.57 14.98
N PHE A 25 10.71 6.67 14.58
CA PHE A 25 9.31 6.90 14.91
C PHE A 25 8.40 5.87 14.22
N ILE A 26 8.66 5.56 12.95
CA ILE A 26 7.89 4.55 12.20
C ILE A 26 7.98 3.20 12.90
N ARG A 27 9.19 2.76 13.29
CA ARG A 27 9.39 1.49 13.98
C ARG A 27 8.73 1.48 15.35
N GLU A 28 8.89 2.54 16.15
CA GLU A 28 8.38 2.57 17.53
C GLU A 28 6.85 2.75 17.60
N HIS A 29 6.24 3.46 16.64
CA HIS A 29 4.83 3.86 16.75
C HIS A 29 3.91 3.30 15.67
N LEU A 30 4.44 2.80 14.55
CA LEU A 30 3.65 2.19 13.48
C LEU A 30 3.82 0.66 13.39
N SER A 31 4.69 0.08 14.22
CA SER A 31 4.79 -1.36 14.45
C SER A 31 3.98 -1.79 15.68
N THR A 32 3.49 -3.03 15.67
CA THR A 32 2.95 -3.69 16.86
C THR A 32 4.03 -4.39 17.70
N SER A 33 5.23 -4.60 17.14
CA SER A 33 6.37 -5.25 17.78
C SER A 33 7.71 -4.68 17.27
N PRO A 34 8.10 -3.46 17.67
CA PRO A 34 9.23 -2.71 17.10
C PRO A 34 10.56 -3.48 17.04
N GLU A 35 10.85 -4.27 18.07
CA GLU A 35 12.08 -5.08 18.19
C GLU A 35 12.10 -6.33 17.30
N GLN A 36 10.94 -6.76 16.80
CA GLN A 36 10.77 -7.97 16.00
C GLN A 36 10.59 -7.66 14.51
N GLU A 37 10.52 -6.40 14.13
CA GLU A 37 10.34 -6.00 12.74
C GLU A 37 11.58 -6.30 11.89
N PRO A 38 11.39 -6.67 10.61
CA PRO A 38 12.49 -6.93 9.70
C PRO A 38 13.29 -5.65 9.40
N ALA A 39 14.45 -5.81 8.79
CA ALA A 39 15.36 -4.70 8.47
C ALA A 39 14.76 -3.65 7.51
N HIS A 40 13.75 -4.01 6.71
CA HIS A 40 13.13 -3.13 5.70
C HIS A 40 11.71 -2.68 6.07
N PHE A 41 11.35 -2.75 7.35
CA PHE A 41 10.00 -2.43 7.81
C PHE A 41 9.63 -0.97 7.50
N GLU A 42 10.51 -0.03 7.82
CA GLU A 42 10.27 1.40 7.66
C GLU A 42 10.15 1.80 6.19
N ASP A 43 10.96 1.20 5.32
CA ASP A 43 10.86 1.37 3.87
C ASP A 43 9.50 0.91 3.35
N ALA A 44 9.04 -0.27 3.81
CA ALA A 44 7.76 -0.83 3.40
C ALA A 44 6.57 0.02 3.90
N VAL A 45 6.62 0.48 5.15
CA VAL A 45 5.61 1.39 5.71
C VAL A 45 5.60 2.71 4.96
N ARG A 46 6.78 3.30 4.69
CA ARG A 46 6.88 4.56 3.96
C ARG A 46 6.32 4.44 2.54
N ALA A 47 6.60 3.34 1.85
CA ALA A 47 6.01 3.06 0.54
C ALA A 47 4.47 2.96 0.60
N ALA A 48 3.92 2.34 1.63
CA ALA A 48 2.48 2.26 1.83
C ALA A 48 1.86 3.65 2.13
N LEU A 49 2.49 4.47 2.97
CA LEU A 49 2.04 5.83 3.27
C LEU A 49 2.06 6.72 2.01
N VAL A 50 3.12 6.62 1.19
CA VAL A 50 3.22 7.31 -0.10
C VAL A 50 2.12 6.86 -1.05
N GLN A 51 1.83 5.56 -1.13
CA GLN A 51 0.73 5.02 -1.94
C GLN A 51 -0.63 5.63 -1.52
N ILE A 52 -0.88 5.77 -0.21
CA ILE A 52 -2.12 6.39 0.31
C ILE A 52 -2.17 7.88 -0.05
N ARG A 53 -1.06 8.61 0.15
CA ARG A 53 -0.93 10.03 -0.17
C ARG A 53 -1.18 10.31 -1.66
N ASP A 54 -0.57 9.53 -2.54
CA ASP A 54 -0.66 9.74 -3.99
C ASP A 54 -2.02 9.28 -4.56
N HIS A 55 -2.77 8.49 -3.79
CA HIS A 55 -4.07 7.96 -4.18
C HIS A 55 -5.12 8.14 -3.08
N PRO A 56 -5.51 9.37 -2.70
CA PRO A 56 -6.45 9.62 -1.61
C PRO A 56 -7.88 9.14 -1.92
N LYS A 57 -8.18 8.82 -3.19
CA LYS A 57 -9.46 8.26 -3.67
C LYS A 57 -9.20 7.04 -4.56
N PRO A 58 -8.85 5.87 -4.00
CA PRO A 58 -8.39 4.71 -4.77
C PRO A 58 -9.44 4.17 -5.74
N LEU A 59 -10.74 4.33 -5.47
CA LEU A 59 -11.80 4.00 -6.43
C LEU A 59 -11.74 4.80 -7.73
N GLN A 60 -11.04 5.94 -7.75
CA GLN A 60 -10.89 6.81 -8.92
C GLN A 60 -9.48 6.70 -9.51
N THR A 61 -8.45 6.62 -8.65
CA THR A 61 -7.05 6.67 -9.07
C THR A 61 -6.41 5.29 -9.30
N VAL A 62 -6.90 4.24 -8.62
CA VAL A 62 -6.33 2.89 -8.65
C VAL A 62 -7.23 1.91 -9.42
N PHE A 63 -8.54 1.97 -9.17
CA PHE A 63 -9.55 1.07 -9.72
C PHE A 63 -10.41 1.77 -10.78
N LYS A 64 -10.02 1.67 -12.05
CA LYS A 64 -10.80 2.26 -13.16
C LYS A 64 -12.23 1.73 -13.13
N GLU A 65 -13.21 2.62 -13.26
CA GLU A 65 -14.64 2.29 -13.25
C GLU A 65 -15.10 1.53 -11.99
N GLY A 66 -14.35 1.62 -10.88
CA GLY A 66 -14.63 0.84 -9.67
C GLY A 66 -14.47 -0.67 -9.85
N LYS A 67 -13.75 -1.14 -10.88
CA LYS A 67 -13.52 -2.56 -11.14
C LYS A 67 -12.26 -3.07 -10.43
N PRO A 68 -12.25 -4.33 -9.99
CA PRO A 68 -11.05 -4.95 -9.42
C PRO A 68 -9.91 -5.00 -10.43
N ARG A 69 -8.67 -5.04 -9.94
CA ARG A 69 -7.52 -5.44 -10.75
C ARG A 69 -7.42 -6.96 -10.74
N GLN A 70 -7.46 -7.57 -11.92
CA GLN A 70 -7.34 -9.01 -12.07
C GLN A 70 -5.93 -9.38 -12.54
N TYR A 71 -5.42 -10.49 -12.02
CA TYR A 71 -4.12 -11.03 -12.36
C TYR A 71 -4.23 -12.54 -12.60
N LYS A 72 -3.44 -13.05 -13.54
CA LYS A 72 -3.28 -14.49 -13.79
C LYS A 72 -1.84 -14.91 -13.54
N LEU A 73 -1.69 -16.14 -13.06
CA LEU A 73 -0.39 -16.80 -12.92
C LEU A 73 -0.05 -17.40 -14.28
N GLU A 74 1.04 -16.95 -14.87
CA GLU A 74 1.56 -17.50 -16.12
C GLU A 74 2.32 -18.81 -15.88
N ALA A 75 2.56 -19.57 -16.94
CA ALA A 75 3.28 -20.85 -16.86
C ALA A 75 4.72 -20.71 -16.31
N ASN A 76 5.34 -19.53 -16.44
CA ASN A 76 6.66 -19.23 -15.87
C ASN A 76 6.61 -18.84 -14.38
N GLY A 77 5.43 -18.88 -13.75
CA GLY A 77 5.23 -18.51 -12.35
C GLY A 77 5.09 -17.01 -12.08
N ALA A 78 5.14 -16.15 -13.11
CA ALA A 78 4.94 -14.72 -12.95
C ALA A 78 3.45 -14.35 -12.91
N TRP A 79 3.10 -13.36 -12.09
CA TRP A 79 1.77 -12.76 -12.10
C TRP A 79 1.69 -11.66 -13.16
N THR A 80 0.77 -11.79 -14.11
CA THR A 80 0.52 -10.76 -15.13
C THR A 80 -0.88 -10.18 -14.98
N ARG A 81 -1.01 -8.86 -15.15
CA ARG A 81 -2.29 -8.17 -15.09
C ARG A 81 -3.17 -8.59 -16.27
N CYS A 82 -4.41 -8.97 -16.00
CA CYS A 82 -5.42 -9.15 -17.03
C CYS A 82 -5.80 -7.76 -17.58
N ASN A 83 -5.84 -7.62 -18.92
CA ASN A 83 -6.26 -6.38 -19.58
C ASN A 83 -7.71 -6.02 -19.26
#